data_AF-A0AAE0T6F8-F1
#
_entry.id   AF-A0AAE0T6F8-F1
#
_cell.length_a   1.000
_cell.length_b   1.000
_cell.length_c   1.000
_cell.angle_alpha   90.00
_cell.angle_beta   90.00
_cell.angle_gamma   90.00
#
_symmetry.space_group_name_H-M   'P 1'
#
loop_
_entity.id
_entity.type
_entity.pdbx_description
1 polymer ?
#
loop_
_entity_poly.entity_id
_entity_poly.type
_entity_poly.pdbx_seq_one_letter_code
_entity_poly.pdbx_strand_id
1 'polypeptide(L)'
;MCLFSRAVSSDDESKRQPSPPFVIEEYKIQLITEWQEWGPCSVCGQEGERRRVGICFIRKLKDDEEVLNFPYLNNILDFSPSGIPCRSELLKAFQMGVLGLRPDEVERSTCLEPCRSKQCNVSVYLSVVESEKLKEI
;
A
#
# COMPACT_ATOMS: atom_id res chain seq x y z
N MET A 1 -24.73 14.54 21.60
CA MET A 1 -25.47 13.68 20.64
C MET A 1 -25.06 14.12 19.25
N CYS A 2 -24.49 13.23 18.43
CA CYS A 2 -24.32 13.48 17.00
C CYS A 2 -25.16 12.41 16.29
N LEU A 3 -26.21 12.86 15.59
CA LEU A 3 -27.19 12.02 14.93
C LEU A 3 -27.16 12.21 13.40
N PHE A 4 -27.31 11.06 12.74
CA PHE A 4 -27.82 10.72 11.40
C PHE A 4 -27.16 11.23 10.11
N SER A 5 -26.54 10.26 9.44
CA SER A 5 -26.82 9.71 8.11
C SER A 5 -27.06 10.64 6.91
N ARG A 6 -26.27 10.40 5.86
CA ARG A 6 -26.69 10.56 4.46
C ARG A 6 -26.14 9.41 3.61
N ALA A 7 -26.96 8.96 2.67
CA ALA A 7 -26.65 7.91 1.70
C ALA A 7 -25.70 8.44 0.61
N VAL A 8 -24.74 7.61 0.19
CA VAL A 8 -23.87 7.89 -0.96
C VAL A 8 -24.42 7.26 -2.22
N SER A 9 -24.53 8.12 -3.23
CA SER A 9 -24.92 7.82 -4.60
C SER A 9 -23.91 6.89 -5.26
N SER A 10 -24.42 5.76 -5.70
CA SER A 10 -23.79 4.75 -6.53
C SER A 10 -23.69 5.23 -7.98
N ASP A 11 -22.61 5.91 -8.37
CA ASP A 11 -22.31 6.09 -9.79
C ASP A 11 -20.80 5.92 -10.04
N ASP A 12 -20.51 5.07 -11.03
CA ASP A 12 -19.20 4.71 -11.59
C ASP A 12 -18.34 3.70 -10.80
N GLU A 13 -18.85 2.47 -10.69
CA GLU A 13 -18.15 1.26 -10.23
C GLU A 13 -17.22 0.66 -11.31
N SER A 14 -17.19 1.23 -12.52
CA SER A 14 -16.59 0.60 -13.71
C SER A 14 -15.07 0.78 -13.85
N LYS A 15 -14.42 1.55 -12.96
CA LYS A 15 -12.97 1.84 -13.03
C LYS A 15 -12.14 1.26 -11.86
N ARG A 16 -12.72 0.39 -11.04
CA ARG A 16 -12.17 0.06 -9.71
C ARG A 16 -11.60 -1.36 -9.55
N GLN A 17 -11.46 -2.11 -10.63
CA GLN A 17 -10.90 -3.45 -10.53
C GLN A 17 -9.40 -3.43 -10.88
N PRO A 18 -8.55 -4.07 -10.07
CA PRO A 18 -7.13 -4.19 -10.36
C PRO A 18 -6.94 -4.91 -11.69
N SER A 19 -5.96 -4.46 -12.48
CA SER A 19 -5.68 -5.10 -13.75
C SER A 19 -5.26 -6.56 -13.50
N PRO A 20 -5.76 -7.53 -14.28
CA PRO A 20 -5.34 -8.92 -14.10
C PRO A 20 -3.83 -9.06 -14.35
N PRO A 21 -3.18 -10.12 -13.83
CA PRO A 21 -1.80 -10.43 -14.18
C PRO A 21 -1.61 -10.51 -15.70
N PHE A 22 -0.50 -9.96 -16.19
CA PHE A 22 -0.14 -10.02 -17.61
C PHE A 22 0.99 -11.03 -17.79
N VAL A 23 0.74 -12.09 -18.57
CA VAL A 23 1.70 -13.19 -18.76
C VAL A 23 2.41 -13.04 -20.09
N ILE A 24 3.73 -13.20 -20.09
CA ILE A 24 4.55 -13.23 -21.29
C ILE A 24 5.14 -14.65 -21.40
N GLU A 25 4.38 -15.53 -22.04
CA GLU A 25 4.70 -16.96 -22.17
C GLU A 25 6.05 -17.22 -22.86
N GLU A 26 6.43 -16.36 -23.81
CA GLU A 26 7.71 -16.45 -24.54
C GLU A 26 8.93 -16.41 -23.60
N TYR A 27 8.83 -15.64 -22.50
CA TYR A 27 9.92 -15.46 -21.55
C TYR A 27 9.66 -16.16 -20.21
N LYS A 28 8.53 -16.86 -20.04
CA LYS A 28 8.15 -17.49 -18.76
C LYS A 28 8.15 -16.53 -17.58
N ILE A 29 7.67 -15.31 -17.84
CA ILE A 29 7.49 -14.26 -16.83
C ILE A 29 6.05 -13.78 -16.77
N GLN A 30 5.69 -13.21 -15.64
CA GLN A 30 4.41 -12.56 -15.42
C GLN A 30 4.60 -11.21 -14.73
N LEU A 31 3.75 -10.26 -15.11
CA LEU A 31 3.65 -8.95 -14.50
C LEU A 31 2.44 -8.94 -13.58
N ILE A 32 2.68 -8.71 -12.30
CA ILE A 32 1.65 -8.62 -11.27
C ILE A 32 1.62 -7.21 -10.69
N THR A 33 0.51 -6.86 -10.05
CA THR A 33 0.44 -5.67 -9.22
C THR A 33 0.47 -6.08 -7.75
N GLU A 34 1.49 -5.62 -7.04
CA GLU A 34 1.57 -5.76 -5.60
C GLU A 34 1.00 -4.51 -4.93
N TRP A 35 -0.07 -4.70 -4.16
CA TRP A 35 -0.80 -3.61 -3.52
C TRP A 35 -0.19 -3.28 -2.16
N GLN A 36 0.16 -2.02 -1.97
CA GLN A 36 0.49 -1.50 -0.65
C GLN A 36 -0.73 -1.49 0.27
N GLU A 37 -0.47 -1.31 1.56
CA GLU A 37 -1.52 -1.07 2.54
C GLU A 37 -2.35 0.16 2.18
N TRP A 38 -3.60 0.14 2.61
CA TRP A 38 -4.46 1.31 2.49
C TRP A 38 -3.87 2.47 3.30
N GLY A 39 -3.76 3.63 2.65
CA GLY A 39 -3.48 4.88 3.34
C GLY A 39 -4.61 5.26 4.29
N PRO A 40 -4.37 6.28 5.15
CA PRO A 40 -5.38 6.77 6.08
C PRO A 40 -6.61 7.29 5.34
N CYS A 41 -7.75 7.31 6.02
CA CYS A 41 -8.94 7.98 5.50
C CYS A 41 -8.68 9.49 5.35
N SER A 42 -9.14 10.09 4.25
CA SER A 42 -8.93 11.51 3.97
C SER A 42 -9.52 12.43 5.03
N VAL A 43 -10.59 11.99 5.68
CA VAL A 43 -11.31 12.69 6.75
C VAL A 43 -11.77 11.69 7.81
N CYS A 44 -11.87 12.14 9.06
CA CYS A 44 -12.41 11.35 10.16
C CYS A 44 -13.78 11.89 10.59
N GLY A 45 -14.59 11.07 11.25
CA GLY A 45 -15.92 11.43 11.77
C GLY A 45 -17.01 11.59 10.72
N GLN A 46 -16.66 11.49 9.44
CA GLN A 46 -17.57 11.54 8.29
C GLN A 46 -17.01 10.66 7.17
N GLU A 47 -17.84 10.39 6.17
CA GLU A 47 -17.46 9.60 5.02
C GLU A 47 -16.33 10.28 4.23
N GLY A 48 -15.25 9.54 4.01
CA GLY A 48 -14.06 9.98 3.33
C GLY A 48 -13.58 8.97 2.31
N GLU A 49 -12.42 9.25 1.72
CA GLU A 49 -11.77 8.39 0.74
C GLU A 49 -10.40 7.95 1.27
N ARG A 50 -10.08 6.67 1.10
CA ARG A 50 -8.73 6.14 1.29
C ARG A 50 -8.20 5.62 -0.04
N ARG A 51 -6.88 5.62 -0.17
CA ARG A 51 -6.19 5.22 -1.39
C ARG A 51 -5.10 4.21 -1.08
N ARG A 52 -4.88 3.27 -1.99
CA ARG A 52 -3.68 2.42 -1.99
C ARG A 52 -3.03 2.44 -3.37
N VAL A 53 -1.72 2.23 -3.39
CA VAL A 53 -0.92 2.19 -4.61
C VAL A 53 -0.56 0.73 -4.90
N GLY A 54 -0.74 0.34 -6.15
CA GLY A 54 -0.33 -0.94 -6.69
C GLY A 54 0.91 -0.76 -7.53
N ILE A 55 2.01 -1.40 -7.15
CA ILE A 55 3.28 -1.31 -7.89
C ILE A 55 3.36 -2.51 -8.84
N CYS A 56 3.81 -2.28 -10.07
CA CYS A 56 4.05 -3.36 -11.02
C CYS A 56 5.32 -4.13 -10.63
N PHE A 57 5.23 -5.45 -10.54
CA PHE A 57 6.35 -6.38 -10.34
C PHE A 57 6.43 -7.42 -11.44
N ILE A 58 7.65 -7.81 -11.79
CA ILE A 58 7.95 -8.94 -12.67
C ILE A 58 8.49 -10.08 -11.86
N ARG A 59 7.94 -11.27 -12.08
CA ARG A 59 8.41 -12.52 -11.48
C ARG A 59 8.34 -13.65 -12.48
N LYS A 60 8.93 -14.78 -12.13
CA LYS A 60 8.81 -16.02 -12.89
C LYS A 60 7.33 -16.45 -12.98
N LEU A 61 6.97 -17.09 -14.08
CA LEU A 61 5.64 -17.68 -14.23
C LEU A 61 5.47 -18.85 -13.24
N LYS A 62 6.50 -19.67 -13.08
CA LYS A 62 6.64 -20.67 -12.03
C LYS A 62 8.04 -20.62 -11.44
N ASP A 63 8.16 -20.90 -10.14
CA ASP A 63 9.42 -20.76 -9.41
C ASP A 63 10.51 -21.73 -9.88
N ASP A 64 10.11 -22.89 -10.42
CA ASP A 64 10.98 -23.94 -10.96
C ASP A 64 11.34 -23.76 -12.45
N GLU A 65 10.75 -22.78 -13.14
CA GLU A 65 11.02 -22.51 -14.54
C GLU A 65 12.13 -21.47 -14.71
N GLU A 66 12.95 -21.66 -15.75
CA GLU A 66 13.94 -20.66 -16.17
C GLU A 66 13.30 -19.65 -17.12
N VAL A 67 13.55 -18.37 -16.86
CA VAL A 67 13.30 -17.27 -17.79
C VAL A 67 14.18 -17.46 -19.02
N LEU A 68 13.54 -17.54 -20.18
CA LEU A 68 14.23 -17.76 -21.45
C LEU A 68 14.89 -16.48 -21.93
N ASN A 69 16.00 -16.62 -22.65
CA ASN A 69 16.74 -15.53 -23.34
C ASN A 69 17.42 -14.48 -22.44
N PHE A 70 17.30 -14.57 -21.11
CA PHE A 70 17.90 -13.62 -20.17
C PHE A 70 18.55 -14.32 -18.96
N PRO A 71 19.73 -14.95 -19.11
CA PRO A 71 20.38 -15.71 -18.04
C PRO A 71 20.68 -14.87 -16.80
N TYR A 72 20.96 -13.57 -16.97
CA TYR A 72 21.19 -12.67 -15.83
C TYR A 72 19.89 -12.36 -15.07
N LEU A 73 18.76 -12.27 -15.77
CA LEU A 73 17.45 -12.02 -15.14
C LEU A 73 17.01 -13.20 -14.26
N ASN A 74 17.32 -14.44 -14.66
CA ASN A 74 17.07 -15.63 -13.82
C ASN A 74 17.70 -15.48 -12.45
N ASN A 75 19.01 -15.21 -12.41
CA ASN A 75 19.76 -15.06 -11.17
C ASN A 75 19.13 -14.00 -10.27
N ILE A 76 18.75 -12.84 -10.82
CA ILE A 76 18.14 -11.77 -10.01
C ILE A 76 16.77 -12.20 -9.45
N LEU A 77 15.93 -12.84 -10.28
CA LEU A 77 14.62 -13.30 -9.85
C LEU A 77 14.71 -14.46 -8.84
N ASP A 78 15.77 -15.26 -8.88
CA ASP A 78 16.03 -16.29 -7.86
C ASP A 78 16.33 -15.68 -6.48
N PHE A 79 16.99 -14.52 -6.44
CA PHE A 79 17.22 -13.77 -5.20
C PHE A 79 16.02 -12.92 -4.76
N SER A 80 15.04 -12.69 -5.64
CA SER A 80 13.85 -11.87 -5.37
C SER A 80 12.57 -12.64 -5.71
N PRO A 81 12.14 -13.57 -4.83
CA PRO A 81 10.98 -14.43 -5.11
C PRO A 81 9.66 -13.64 -5.23
N SER A 82 9.56 -12.47 -4.58
CA SER A 82 8.43 -11.54 -4.76
C SER A 82 8.46 -10.82 -6.13
N GLY A 83 9.56 -10.91 -6.86
CA GLY A 83 9.78 -10.23 -8.12
C GLY A 83 10.55 -8.93 -7.99
N ILE A 84 10.68 -8.20 -9.11
CA ILE A 84 11.38 -6.91 -9.20
C ILE A 84 10.41 -5.85 -9.72
N PRO A 85 10.43 -4.61 -9.22
CA PRO A 85 9.59 -3.53 -9.74
C PRO A 85 9.83 -3.30 -11.24
N CYS A 86 8.76 -3.25 -12.04
CA CYS A 86 8.81 -3.11 -13.50
C CYS A 86 9.55 -1.85 -13.97
N ARG A 87 9.58 -0.81 -13.13
CA ARG A 87 10.25 0.47 -13.40
C ARG A 87 11.65 0.58 -12.80
N SER A 88 12.20 -0.51 -12.27
CA SER A 88 13.57 -0.52 -11.75
C SER A 88 14.59 -0.22 -12.87
N GLU A 89 15.66 0.50 -12.52
CA GLU A 89 16.78 0.77 -13.43
C GLU A 89 17.43 -0.53 -13.93
N LEU A 90 17.41 -1.57 -13.10
CA LEU A 90 17.92 -2.89 -13.42
C LEU A 90 17.25 -3.45 -14.69
N LEU A 91 15.94 -3.27 -14.82
CA LEU A 91 15.17 -3.79 -15.95
C LEU A 91 15.32 -2.95 -17.22
N LYS A 92 15.70 -1.67 -17.12
CA LYS A 92 15.96 -0.83 -18.30
C LYS A 92 17.11 -1.35 -19.15
N ALA A 93 18.09 -1.99 -18.52
CA ALA A 93 19.23 -2.60 -19.20
C ALA A 93 18.84 -3.73 -20.17
N PHE A 94 17.71 -4.41 -19.92
CA PHE A 94 17.28 -5.56 -20.71
C PHE A 94 16.46 -5.17 -21.95
N GLN A 95 16.21 -3.87 -22.18
CA GLN A 95 15.46 -3.33 -23.34
C GLN A 95 14.15 -4.06 -23.65
N MET A 96 13.54 -4.71 -22.65
CA MET A 96 12.26 -5.36 -22.82
C MET A 96 11.18 -4.28 -22.83
N GLY A 97 10.94 -3.69 -24.01
CA GLY A 97 9.94 -2.62 -24.21
C GLY A 97 8.54 -3.01 -23.74
N VAL A 98 8.26 -4.31 -23.62
CA VAL A 98 7.02 -4.90 -23.07
C VAL A 98 6.89 -4.74 -21.55
N LEU A 99 7.99 -4.65 -20.80
CA LEU A 99 7.95 -4.59 -19.32
C LEU A 99 7.53 -3.22 -18.78
N GLY A 100 7.79 -2.15 -19.53
CA GLY A 100 7.38 -0.80 -19.16
C GLY A 100 5.88 -0.51 -19.43
N LEU A 101 5.14 -1.45 -20.02
CA LEU A 101 3.77 -1.24 -20.48
C LEU A 101 2.74 -1.22 -19.36
N ARG A 102 3.01 -1.87 -18.22
CA ARG A 102 2.09 -1.88 -17.08
C ARG A 102 2.41 -0.71 -16.14
N PRO A 103 1.56 0.33 -16.08
CA PRO A 103 1.76 1.42 -15.14
C PRO A 103 1.46 0.98 -13.71
N ASP A 104 1.96 1.76 -12.75
CA ASP A 104 1.51 1.64 -11.36
C ASP A 104 0.02 2.01 -11.27
N GLU A 105 -0.71 1.30 -10.43
CA GLU A 105 -2.15 1.40 -10.29
C GLU A 105 -2.51 2.16 -8.99
N VAL A 106 -3.65 2.84 -8.97
CA VAL A 106 -4.17 3.51 -7.77
C VAL A 106 -5.61 3.08 -7.56
N GLU A 107 -5.90 2.51 -6.40
CA GLU A 107 -7.24 2.12 -6.01
C GLU A 107 -7.76 3.07 -4.94
N ARG A 108 -9.06 3.38 -5.02
CA ARG A 108 -9.77 4.25 -4.10
C ARG A 108 -10.95 3.50 -3.51
N SER A 109 -11.14 3.66 -2.21
CA SER A 109 -12.26 3.08 -1.47
C SER A 109 -12.82 4.14 -0.55
N THR A 110 -14.13 4.11 -0.36
CA THR A 110 -14.78 4.86 0.71
C THR A 110 -14.31 4.34 2.08
N CYS A 111 -14.24 5.23 3.07
CA CYS A 111 -13.93 4.91 4.46
C CYS A 111 -14.73 5.80 5.42
N LEU A 112 -14.92 5.32 6.64
CA LEU A 112 -15.48 6.08 7.76
C LEU A 112 -14.69 5.71 9.00
N GLU A 113 -13.77 6.59 9.41
CA GLU A 113 -12.91 6.37 10.57
C GLU A 113 -13.26 7.35 11.70
N PRO A 114 -13.30 6.90 12.97
CA PRO A 114 -13.52 7.80 14.08
C PRO A 114 -12.33 8.78 14.20
N CYS A 115 -12.61 10.03 14.53
CA CYS A 115 -11.53 10.95 14.86
C CYS A 115 -10.85 10.47 16.14
N ARG A 116 -9.53 10.29 16.10
CA ARG A 116 -8.74 10.16 17.32
C ARG A 116 -8.96 11.45 18.10
N SER A 117 -9.73 11.39 19.19
CA SER A 117 -9.77 12.48 20.14
C SER A 117 -8.32 12.76 20.51
N LYS A 118 -7.92 14.04 20.49
CA LYS A 118 -6.65 14.41 21.12
C LYS A 118 -6.69 13.74 22.49
N GLN A 119 -5.79 12.80 22.76
CA GLN A 119 -5.48 12.49 24.14
C GLN A 119 -5.04 13.83 24.71
N CYS A 120 -5.96 14.51 25.40
CA CYS A 120 -5.57 15.55 26.32
C CYS A 120 -4.70 14.79 27.31
N ASN A 121 -3.39 14.83 27.10
CA ASN A 121 -2.43 14.48 28.13
C ASN A 121 -2.72 15.46 29.26
N VAL A 122 -3.60 15.07 30.17
CA VAL A 122 -3.59 15.62 31.52
C VAL A 122 -2.31 15.03 32.10
N SER A 123 -1.20 15.71 31.80
CA SER A 123 0.03 15.59 32.55
C SER A 123 -0.37 15.65 34.01
N VAL A 124 -0.11 14.55 34.71
CA VAL A 124 -0.35 14.42 36.14
C VAL A 124 0.57 15.41 36.84
N TYR A 125 0.11 16.66 36.99
CA TYR A 125 0.60 17.61 37.98
C TYR A 125 0.09 17.15 39.35
N LEU A 126 0.64 16.05 39.86
CA LEU A 126 0.52 15.64 41.26
C LEU A 126 1.91 15.21 41.74
N SER A 127 2.79 16.19 41.85
CA SER A 127 4.05 16.07 42.61
C SER A 127 4.54 17.42 43.12
N VAL A 128 3.63 18.30 43.59
CA VAL A 128 4.02 19.51 44.36
C VAL A 128 2.94 19.87 45.39
N VAL A 129 2.52 18.94 46.25
CA VAL A 129 1.89 19.28 47.55
C VAL A 129 2.28 18.20 48.58
N GLU A 130 3.57 18.03 48.84
CA GLU A 130 4.02 17.24 50.00
C GLU A 130 5.33 17.80 50.58
N SER A 131 5.38 19.13 50.70
CA SER A 131 6.39 19.82 51.48
C SER A 131 5.70 20.90 52.32
N GLU A 132 5.12 20.51 53.46
CA GLU A 132 4.85 21.39 54.63
C GLU A 132 4.00 20.63 55.67
N LYS A 133 4.56 19.63 56.36
CA LYS A 133 4.03 19.16 57.67
C LYS A 133 4.97 18.24 58.45
N LEU A 134 6.25 18.57 58.52
CA LEU A 134 7.20 17.98 59.49
C LEU A 134 8.20 19.03 60.01
N LYS A 135 7.64 20.17 60.42
CA LYS A 135 8.23 21.00 61.48
C LYS A 135 7.13 21.16 62.53
N GLU A 136 7.52 20.93 63.78
CA GLU A 136 6.70 20.98 65.00
C GLU A 136 5.94 19.68 65.33
N ILE A 137 6.61 18.75 66.02
CA ILE A 137 6.53 18.50 67.48
C ILE A 137 7.57 17.41 67.84
#